data_AF-A0ABD1V4C6-F1
#
_entry.id   AF-A0ABD1V4C6-F1
#
_cell.length_a   1.000
_cell.length_b   1.000
_cell.length_c   1.000
_cell.angle_alpha   90.00
_cell.angle_beta   90.00
_cell.angle_gamma   90.00
#
_symmetry.space_group_name_H-M   'P 1'
#
loop_
_entity.id
_entity.type
_entity.pdbx_description
1 polymer ?
#
loop_
_entity_poly.entity_id
_entity_poly.type
_entity_poly.pdbx_seq_one_letter_code
_entity_poly.pdbx_strand_id
1 'polypeptide(L)'
;MDGLRLVFPPAATAILLVPIWNLIKVMATPSTAPALFAGGLLGYVMYDVTHYYLHHGQPTSEVPKGLKKYHLNHHFRIQDKGFGITSSLWDKAFGTLPPLKLAKSR
;
A
#
# COMPACT_ATOMS: atom_id res chain seq x y z
N MET A 1 13.39 10.10 -8.16
CA MET A 1 13.49 8.73 -7.60
C MET A 1 13.58 7.78 -8.77
N ASP A 2 14.29 6.66 -8.62
CA ASP A 2 14.47 5.65 -9.68
C ASP A 2 13.14 4.92 -9.93
N GLY A 3 12.59 5.05 -11.13
CA GLY A 3 11.32 4.43 -11.51
C GLY A 3 11.40 2.91 -11.70
N LEU A 4 12.60 2.35 -11.91
CA LEU A 4 12.78 0.91 -12.18
C LEU A 4 12.92 0.08 -10.90
N ARG A 5 13.03 0.72 -9.73
CA ARG A 5 13.32 0.08 -8.45
C ARG A 5 12.33 0.48 -7.37
N LEU A 6 11.04 0.37 -7.67
CA LEU A 6 9.97 0.80 -6.77
C LEU A 6 8.89 -0.26 -6.54
N VAL A 7 8.35 -0.84 -7.61
CA VAL A 7 7.39 -1.94 -7.52
C VAL A 7 8.09 -3.24 -7.19
N PHE A 8 7.39 -4.18 -6.57
CA PHE A 8 8.01 -5.45 -6.23
C PHE A 8 8.17 -6.33 -7.49
N PRO A 9 9.34 -6.98 -7.70
CA PRO A 9 9.58 -7.75 -8.92
C PRO A 9 8.63 -8.96 -9.04
N PRO A 10 7.96 -9.19 -10.19
CA PRO A 10 6.99 -10.27 -10.35
C PRO A 10 7.54 -11.68 -10.01
N ALA A 11 8.82 -11.94 -10.33
CA ALA A 11 9.46 -13.21 -9.99
C ALA A 11 9.57 -13.42 -8.48
N ALA A 12 9.92 -12.37 -7.73
CA ALA A 12 9.97 -12.43 -6.27
C ALA A 12 8.55 -12.53 -5.68
N THR A 13 7.57 -11.81 -6.24
CA THR A 13 6.15 -11.94 -5.86
C THR A 13 5.67 -13.38 -6.01
N ALA A 14 5.97 -14.03 -7.15
CA ALA A 14 5.54 -15.41 -7.41
C ALA A 14 6.06 -16.40 -6.35
N ILE A 15 7.31 -16.23 -5.90
CA ILE A 15 7.89 -17.04 -4.81
C ILE A 15 7.10 -16.83 -3.51
N LEU A 16 6.77 -15.59 -3.15
CA LEU A 16 6.00 -15.27 -1.94
C LEU A 16 4.54 -15.75 -2.02
N LEU A 17 3.97 -15.86 -3.21
CA LEU A 17 2.61 -16.36 -3.39
C LEU A 17 2.46 -17.86 -3.11
N VAL A 18 3.53 -18.65 -3.19
CA VAL A 18 3.48 -20.10 -2.92
C VAL A 18 3.01 -20.41 -1.48
N PRO A 19 3.64 -19.88 -0.41
CA PRO A 19 3.15 -20.11 0.95
C PRO A 19 1.76 -19.48 1.18
N ILE A 20 1.46 -18.32 0.59
CA ILE A 20 0.14 -17.65 0.72
C ILE A 20 -0.98 -18.52 0.12
N TRP A 21 -0.76 -19.08 -1.07
CA TRP A 21 -1.73 -19.97 -1.72
C TRP A 21 -1.97 -21.22 -0.88
N ASN A 22 -0.92 -21.82 -0.32
CA ASN A 22 -1.06 -22.99 0.55
C ASN A 22 -1.80 -22.66 1.85
N LEU A 23 -1.55 -21.50 2.45
CA LEU A 23 -2.28 -21.04 3.62
C LEU A 23 -3.78 -20.83 3.32
N ILE A 24 -4.11 -20.18 2.19
CA ILE A 24 -5.51 -19.96 1.80
C ILE A 24 -6.24 -21.29 1.59
N LYS A 25 -5.60 -22.29 0.97
CA LYS A 25 -6.20 -23.63 0.80
C LYS A 25 -6.48 -24.35 2.12
N VAL A 26 -5.72 -24.06 3.18
CA VAL A 26 -5.95 -24.63 4.52
C VAL A 26 -7.11 -23.91 5.21
N MET A 27 -7.26 -22.61 4.99
CA MET A 27 -8.25 -21.77 5.69
C MET A 27 -9.62 -21.68 4.99
N ALA A 28 -9.70 -22.01 3.70
CA ALA A 28 -10.90 -21.85 2.89
C ALA A 28 -11.27 -23.13 2.12
N THR A 29 -12.54 -23.24 1.73
CA THR A 29 -13.01 -24.35 0.89
C THR A 29 -12.39 -24.27 -0.51
N PRO A 30 -12.31 -25.41 -1.24
CA PRO A 30 -11.79 -25.41 -2.61
C PRO A 30 -12.54 -24.47 -3.56
N SER A 31 -13.83 -24.21 -3.32
CA SER A 31 -14.64 -23.28 -4.13
C SER A 31 -14.36 -21.81 -3.82
N THR A 32 -13.96 -21.47 -2.59
CA THR A 32 -13.73 -20.08 -2.15
C THR A 32 -12.25 -19.67 -2.23
N ALA A 33 -11.32 -20.62 -2.08
CA ALA A 33 -9.88 -20.35 -2.10
C ALA A 33 -9.40 -19.58 -3.34
N PRO A 34 -9.82 -19.90 -4.58
CA PRO A 34 -9.42 -19.13 -5.77
C PRO A 34 -9.88 -17.67 -5.72
N ALA A 35 -11.10 -17.41 -5.22
CA ALA A 35 -11.65 -16.06 -5.12
C ALA A 35 -10.89 -15.21 -4.09
N LEU A 36 -10.55 -15.79 -2.92
CA LEU A 36 -9.73 -15.11 -1.91
C LEU A 36 -8.32 -14.80 -2.42
N PHE A 37 -7.69 -15.76 -3.09
CA PHE A 37 -6.36 -15.57 -3.67
C PHE A 37 -6.37 -14.50 -4.76
N ALA A 38 -7.34 -14.55 -5.69
CA ALA A 38 -7.48 -13.57 -6.75
C ALA A 38 -7.78 -12.17 -6.21
N GLY A 39 -8.65 -12.04 -5.21
CA GLY A 39 -8.95 -10.77 -4.55
C GLY A 39 -7.74 -10.18 -3.82
N GLY A 40 -6.99 -11.01 -3.10
CA GLY A 40 -5.73 -10.61 -2.45
C GLY A 40 -4.68 -10.16 -3.46
N LEU A 41 -4.51 -10.90 -4.56
CA LEU A 41 -3.57 -10.57 -5.64
C LEU A 41 -3.95 -9.26 -6.34
N LEU A 42 -5.25 -9.06 -6.63
CA LEU A 42 -5.76 -7.81 -7.17
C LEU A 42 -5.46 -6.64 -6.22
N GLY A 43 -5.70 -6.81 -4.92
CA GLY A 43 -5.37 -5.82 -3.90
C GLY A 43 -3.88 -5.46 -3.88
N TYR A 44 -3.00 -6.45 -4.00
CA TYR A 44 -1.55 -6.23 -4.13
C TYR A 44 -1.19 -5.43 -5.39
N VAL A 45 -1.76 -5.76 -6.55
CA VAL A 45 -1.51 -5.01 -7.79
C VAL A 45 -1.98 -3.56 -7.65
N MET A 46 -3.18 -3.35 -7.10
CA MET A 46 -3.69 -2.01 -6.81
C MET A 46 -2.77 -1.23 -5.87
N TYR A 47 -2.20 -1.89 -4.86
CA TYR A 47 -1.22 -1.31 -3.96
C TYR A 47 0.04 -0.85 -4.70
N ASP A 48 0.68 -1.72 -5.50
CA ASP A 48 1.95 -1.40 -6.19
C ASP A 48 1.75 -0.30 -7.24
N VAL A 49 0.64 -0.35 -8.00
CA VAL A 49 0.33 0.68 -8.99
C VAL A 49 0.01 2.02 -8.31
N THR A 50 -0.73 2.00 -7.19
CA THR A 50 -0.97 3.22 -6.40
C THR A 50 0.35 3.79 -5.91
N HIS A 51 1.22 2.95 -5.32
CA HIS A 51 2.53 3.36 -4.83
C HIS A 51 3.35 4.06 -5.94
N TYR A 52 3.41 3.43 -7.11
CA TYR A 52 4.11 4.00 -8.26
C TYR A 52 3.52 5.35 -8.70
N TYR A 53 2.20 5.45 -8.75
CA TYR A 53 1.51 6.69 -9.10
C TYR A 53 1.74 7.81 -8.08
N LEU A 54 1.81 7.50 -6.79
CA LEU A 54 2.09 8.51 -5.75
C LEU A 54 3.51 9.09 -5.89
N HIS A 55 4.49 8.29 -6.32
CA HIS A 55 5.84 8.77 -6.58
C HIS A 55 5.97 9.55 -7.89
N HIS A 56 5.44 9.02 -8.98
CA HIS A 56 5.75 9.50 -10.33
C HIS A 56 4.62 10.28 -11.01
N GLY A 57 3.38 10.09 -10.58
CA GLY A 57 2.21 10.78 -11.13
C GLY A 57 2.00 12.19 -10.55
N GLN A 58 1.13 12.96 -11.19
CA GLN A 58 0.65 14.26 -10.70
C GLN A 58 -0.86 14.20 -10.48
N PRO A 59 -1.32 13.84 -9.27
CA PRO A 59 -2.75 13.72 -8.98
C PRO A 59 -3.47 15.07 -9.05
N THR A 60 -4.60 15.11 -9.76
CA THR A 60 -5.43 16.31 -9.91
C THR A 60 -6.64 16.31 -8.98
N SER A 61 -7.12 15.16 -8.53
CA SER A 61 -8.22 15.01 -7.57
C SER A 61 -7.73 14.97 -6.12
N GLU A 62 -8.60 15.37 -5.20
CA GLU A 62 -8.21 15.62 -3.79
C GLU A 62 -7.77 14.37 -3.04
N VAL A 63 -8.42 13.22 -3.27
CA VAL A 63 -8.09 11.97 -2.59
C VAL A 63 -6.65 11.51 -2.90
N PRO A 64 -6.24 11.31 -4.16
CA PRO A 64 -4.87 10.88 -4.47
C PRO A 64 -3.83 11.99 -4.21
N LYS A 65 -4.19 13.28 -4.26
CA LYS A 65 -3.31 14.35 -3.74
C LYS A 65 -3.04 14.18 -2.25
N GLY A 66 -4.08 13.89 -1.47
CA GLY A 66 -3.99 13.62 -0.04
C GLY A 66 -3.09 12.43 0.25
N LEU A 67 -3.29 11.31 -0.47
CA LEU A 67 -2.43 10.12 -0.38
C LEU A 67 -0.99 10.42 -0.80
N LYS A 68 -0.76 11.20 -1.85
CA LYS A 68 0.59 11.60 -2.26
C LYS A 68 1.28 12.41 -1.17
N LYS A 69 0.62 13.43 -0.62
CA LYS A 69 1.17 14.23 0.49
C LYS A 69 1.47 13.37 1.73
N TYR A 70 0.57 12.44 2.04
CA TYR A 70 0.72 11.48 3.14
C TYR A 70 1.96 10.61 2.96
N HIS A 71 2.07 9.96 1.80
CA HIS A 71 3.17 9.05 1.46
C HIS A 71 4.52 9.77 1.36
N LEU A 72 4.55 10.96 0.79
CA LEU A 72 5.78 11.76 0.74
C LEU A 72 6.20 12.27 2.13
N ASN A 73 5.26 12.49 3.06
CA ASN A 73 5.63 12.79 4.45
C ASN A 73 6.30 11.57 5.12
N HIS A 74 5.85 10.35 4.83
CA HIS A 74 6.52 9.14 5.30
C HIS A 74 7.99 9.13 4.83
N HIS A 75 8.24 9.28 3.53
CA HIS A 75 9.61 9.25 3.00
C HIS A 75 10.52 10.41 3.45
N PHE A 76 9.98 11.62 3.57
CA PHE A 76 10.81 12.83 3.71
C PHE A 76 10.70 13.52 5.08
N ARG A 77 9.85 13.04 5.98
CA ARG A 77 9.68 13.67 7.31
C ARG A 77 9.68 12.67 8.46
N ILE A 78 8.80 11.67 8.42
CA ILE A 78 8.55 10.78 9.57
C ILE A 78 8.41 9.35 9.04
N GLN A 79 9.53 8.64 8.93
CA GLN A 79 9.60 7.31 8.32
C GLN A 79 9.07 6.19 9.23
N ASP A 80 8.91 6.44 10.53
CA ASP A 80 8.35 5.52 11.52
C ASP A 80 6.83 5.65 11.69
N LYS A 81 6.17 6.44 10.84
CA LYS A 81 4.72 6.63 10.75
C LYS A 81 4.27 6.58 9.29
N GLY A 82 2.97 6.39 9.07
CA GLY A 82 2.38 6.50 7.74
C GLY A 82 2.70 5.33 6.81
N PHE A 83 2.48 4.11 7.28
CA PHE A 83 2.83 2.88 6.55
C PHE A 83 1.84 2.54 5.42
N GLY A 84 0.61 3.04 5.48
CA GLY A 84 -0.42 2.80 4.49
C GLY A 84 -0.19 3.54 3.18
N ILE A 85 -0.37 2.85 2.05
CA ILE A 85 -0.20 3.45 0.71
C ILE A 85 -1.54 3.73 0.04
N THR A 86 -2.45 2.76 0.08
CA THR A 86 -3.78 2.86 -0.52
C THR A 86 -4.78 3.60 0.37
N SER A 87 -4.56 3.60 1.69
CA SER A 87 -5.33 4.35 2.67
C SER A 87 -4.58 4.49 4.00
N SER A 88 -5.01 5.43 4.85
CA SER A 88 -4.54 5.59 6.22
C SER A 88 -5.35 4.81 7.25
N LEU A 89 -6.24 3.89 6.81
CA LEU A 89 -7.16 3.17 7.70
C LEU A 89 -6.41 2.42 8.81
N TRP A 90 -5.41 1.63 8.42
CA TRP A 90 -4.63 0.84 9.37
C TRP A 90 -3.71 1.71 10.23
N ASP A 91 -3.20 2.82 9.71
CA ASP A 91 -2.42 3.75 10.52
C ASP A 91 -3.24 4.41 11.63
N LYS A 92 -4.55 4.63 11.40
CA LYS A 92 -5.47 5.07 12.45
C LYS A 92 -5.72 3.95 13.46
N ALA A 93 -5.99 2.74 12.98
CA ALA A 93 -6.28 1.59 13.84
C ALA A 93 -5.11 1.23 14.77
N PHE A 94 -3.87 1.38 14.30
CA PHE A 94 -2.66 0.99 15.02
C PHE A 94 -1.87 2.18 15.60
N GLY A 95 -2.39 3.41 15.56
CA GLY A 95 -1.73 4.58 16.16
C GLY A 95 -0.44 5.02 15.45
N THR A 96 -0.32 4.72 14.16
CA THR A 96 0.84 5.07 13.32
C THR A 96 0.54 6.18 12.32
N LEU A 97 -0.60 6.87 12.49
CA LEU A 97 -0.92 8.04 11.68
C LEU A 97 0.11 9.16 11.92
N PRO A 98 0.73 9.73 10.86
CA PRO A 98 1.60 10.89 11.00
C PRO A 98 0.81 12.07 11.58
N PRO A 99 1.41 12.85 12.51
CA PRO A 99 0.74 14.02 13.05
C PRO A 99 0.39 14.96 11.90
N LEU A 100 -0.88 15.38 11.83
CA LEU A 100 -1.24 16.57 11.07
C LEU A 100 -0.33 17.67 11.60
N LYS A 101 0.42 18.34 10.71
CA LYS A 101 1.12 19.58 11.07
C LYS A 101 0.15 20.36 11.93
N LEU A 102 0.47 20.55 13.21
CA LEU A 102 -0.12 21.63 13.99
C LEU A 102 0.04 22.83 13.07
N ALA A 103 -1.06 23.31 12.50
CA ALA A 103 -1.07 24.61 11.85
C ALA A 103 -0.46 25.50 12.93
N LYS A 104 0.73 26.06 12.65
CA LYS A 104 1.38 27.00 13.56
C LYS A 104 0.26 27.91 14.06
N SER A 105 -0.04 27.86 15.36
CA SER A 105 -0.85 28.94 15.93
C SER A 105 -0.11 30.22 15.56
N ARG A 106 -0.89 31.16 15.03
CA ARG A 106 -0.46 32.43 14.47
C ARG A 106 0.65 33.10 15.28
#